data_AF-A0A1G8DS00-F1
#
_entry.id   AF-A0A1G8DS00-F1
#
_cell.length_a   1.000
_cell.length_b   1.000
_cell.length_c   1.000
_cell.angle_alpha   90.00
_cell.angle_beta   90.00
_cell.angle_gamma   90.00
#
_symmetry.space_group_name_H-M   'P 1'
#
loop_
_entity.id
_entity.type
_entity.pdbx_description
1 polymer ?
#
loop_
_entity_poly.entity_id
_entity_poly.type
_entity_poly.pdbx_seq_one_letter_code
_entity_poly.pdbx_strand_id
1 'polypeptide(L)'
;ATPTVTTGRVLPLETIAAAKPDLIINVASGGDKDEYDTLSRIAPTIALPVGAQPYAPKWQDATRLIAQALGKPAEGDKLVTDTETYLNGVAAANPTFHGKTATYLDVMAGEVYVGGNQATVVTTLKELGFTDTPYVAALPPTDTQTPLSAELLPQIDSDILVIYGFGANQTDTLASNAGLANLGAVKADHAYFMPDLALSSPSVLSIPYGVDAMLPFLKTATG
;
A
#
# COMPACT_ATOMS: atom_id res chain seq x y z
N ALA A 1 0.97 -26.12 -11.73
CA ALA A 1 1.96 -26.44 -10.68
C ALA A 1 1.58 -25.66 -9.43
N THR A 2 1.76 -26.24 -8.24
CA THR A 2 1.60 -25.48 -6.99
C THR A 2 2.82 -24.56 -6.86
N PRO A 3 2.64 -23.23 -6.66
CA PRO A 3 3.76 -22.33 -6.51
C PRO A 3 4.54 -22.64 -5.23
N THR A 4 5.86 -22.58 -5.29
CA THR A 4 6.71 -22.61 -4.09
C THR A 4 6.65 -21.24 -3.45
N VAL A 5 6.10 -21.16 -2.23
CA VAL A 5 6.05 -19.93 -1.44
C VAL A 5 7.20 -19.95 -0.44
N THR A 6 7.96 -18.86 -0.41
CA THR A 6 9.06 -18.68 0.55
C THR A 6 8.74 -17.50 1.46
N THR A 7 9.32 -17.49 2.65
CA THR A 7 9.12 -16.42 3.65
C THR A 7 10.46 -15.83 4.06
N GLY A 8 10.43 -14.56 4.50
CA GLY A 8 11.62 -13.84 4.93
C GLY A 8 11.97 -12.65 4.02
N ARG A 9 13.02 -11.91 4.40
CA ARG A 9 13.47 -10.69 3.72
C ARG A 9 14.68 -10.91 2.80
N VAL A 10 15.21 -12.14 2.74
CA VAL A 10 16.37 -12.51 1.92
C VAL A 10 15.88 -13.34 0.74
N LEU A 11 16.30 -12.98 -0.47
CA LEU A 11 15.95 -13.72 -1.67
C LEU A 11 16.55 -15.14 -1.63
N PRO A 12 15.73 -16.19 -1.75
CA PRO A 12 16.21 -17.56 -1.73
C PRO A 12 16.73 -17.96 -3.12
N LEU A 13 17.93 -17.47 -3.47
CA LEU A 13 18.51 -17.60 -4.82
C LEU A 13 18.59 -19.06 -5.32
N GLU A 14 18.92 -20.00 -4.44
CA GLU A 14 18.95 -21.44 -4.79
C GLU A 14 17.56 -21.96 -5.17
N THR A 15 16.52 -21.56 -4.43
CA THR A 15 15.13 -21.92 -4.72
C THR A 15 14.67 -21.29 -6.03
N ILE A 16 15.02 -20.03 -6.28
CA ILE A 16 14.71 -19.34 -7.54
C ILE A 16 15.37 -20.06 -8.72
N ALA A 17 16.66 -20.39 -8.62
CA ALA A 17 17.39 -21.11 -9.67
C ALA A 17 16.83 -22.53 -9.90
N ALA A 18 16.45 -23.23 -8.82
CA ALA A 18 15.86 -24.57 -8.90
C ALA A 18 14.52 -24.60 -9.63
N ALA A 19 13.77 -23.49 -9.61
CA ALA A 19 12.52 -23.33 -10.37
C ALA A 19 12.74 -23.21 -11.89
N LYS A 20 14.00 -23.01 -12.34
CA LYS A 20 14.39 -22.84 -13.75
C LYS A 20 13.51 -21.80 -14.49
N PRO A 21 13.42 -20.56 -13.99
CA PRO A 21 12.56 -19.55 -14.58
C PRO A 21 13.04 -19.17 -15.98
N ASP A 22 12.09 -18.84 -16.86
CA ASP A 22 12.33 -18.17 -18.14
C ASP A 22 12.21 -16.64 -18.02
N LEU A 23 11.57 -16.15 -16.96
CA LEU A 23 11.45 -14.75 -16.59
C LEU A 23 11.37 -14.61 -15.05
N ILE A 24 12.05 -13.60 -14.49
CA ILE A 24 11.94 -13.19 -13.09
C ILE A 24 11.27 -11.83 -13.00
N ILE A 25 10.18 -11.75 -12.23
CA ILE A 25 9.41 -10.52 -12.00
C ILE A 25 9.78 -9.96 -10.62
N ASN A 26 10.51 -8.85 -10.60
CA ASN A 26 10.97 -8.16 -9.38
C ASN A 26 10.60 -6.66 -9.41
N VAL A 27 9.38 -6.35 -9.85
CA VAL A 27 8.94 -4.96 -10.12
C VAL A 27 8.58 -4.14 -8.87
N ALA A 28 8.43 -4.78 -7.71
CA ALA A 28 8.14 -4.12 -6.43
C ALA A 28 9.34 -4.23 -5.46
N SER A 29 10.56 -4.19 -6.01
CA SER A 29 11.80 -4.36 -5.25
C SER A 29 12.34 -3.04 -4.68
N GLY A 30 13.43 -3.15 -3.91
CA GLY A 30 14.17 -2.00 -3.41
C GLY A 30 15.00 -1.24 -4.45
N GLY A 31 15.05 -1.73 -5.71
CA GLY A 31 15.85 -1.12 -6.78
C GLY A 31 17.37 -1.37 -6.69
N ASP A 32 17.79 -2.38 -5.91
CA ASP A 32 19.20 -2.73 -5.72
C ASP A 32 19.80 -3.33 -7.02
N LYS A 33 20.93 -2.75 -7.46
CA LYS A 33 21.63 -3.17 -8.67
C LYS A 33 22.30 -4.54 -8.53
N ASP A 34 22.92 -4.84 -7.39
CA ASP A 34 23.60 -6.11 -7.16
C ASP A 34 22.58 -7.25 -7.06
N GLU A 35 21.40 -6.96 -6.48
CA GLU A 35 20.24 -7.87 -6.51
C GLU A 35 19.82 -8.16 -7.96
N TYR A 36 19.62 -7.12 -8.76
CA TYR A 36 19.25 -7.26 -10.18
C TYR A 36 20.28 -8.05 -10.98
N ASP A 37 21.57 -7.73 -10.84
CA ASP A 37 22.64 -8.41 -11.57
C ASP A 37 22.72 -9.90 -11.16
N THR A 38 22.41 -10.21 -9.89
CA THR A 38 22.38 -11.58 -9.38
C THR A 38 21.20 -12.37 -9.94
N LEU A 39 19.99 -11.79 -9.94
CA LEU A 39 18.81 -12.42 -10.54
C LEU A 39 18.96 -12.59 -12.06
N SER A 40 19.57 -11.61 -12.73
CA SER A 40 19.79 -11.64 -14.18
C SER A 40 20.78 -12.73 -14.63
N ARG A 41 21.61 -13.25 -13.73
CA ARG A 41 22.44 -14.44 -13.99
C ARG A 41 21.63 -15.74 -14.00
N ILE A 42 20.43 -15.75 -13.41
CA ILE A 42 19.52 -16.91 -13.36
C ILE A 42 18.62 -16.92 -14.59
N ALA A 43 17.96 -15.80 -14.89
CA ALA A 43 17.05 -15.64 -16.03
C ALA A 43 16.83 -14.15 -16.35
N PRO A 44 16.29 -13.81 -17.54
CA PRO A 44 15.81 -12.44 -17.82
C PRO A 44 15.00 -11.89 -16.65
N THR A 45 15.35 -10.71 -16.16
CA THR A 45 14.76 -10.12 -14.95
C THR A 45 14.17 -8.77 -15.28
N ILE A 46 12.92 -8.53 -14.87
CA ILE A 46 12.32 -7.19 -14.82
C ILE A 46 12.42 -6.65 -13.40
N ALA A 47 12.97 -5.46 -13.26
CA ALA A 47 13.18 -4.78 -11.99
C ALA A 47 12.10 -3.72 -11.74
N LEU A 48 12.27 -2.97 -10.66
CA LEU A 48 11.50 -1.77 -10.35
C LEU A 48 11.41 -0.84 -11.58
N PRO A 49 10.20 -0.35 -11.97
CA PRO A 49 10.03 0.61 -13.06
C PRO A 49 10.95 1.83 -12.93
N VAL A 50 11.42 2.35 -14.06
CA VAL A 50 12.33 3.51 -14.07
C VAL A 50 11.67 4.71 -13.38
N GLY A 51 12.37 5.27 -12.39
CA GLY A 51 11.91 6.44 -11.63
C GLY A 51 10.90 6.13 -10.52
N ALA A 52 10.53 4.86 -10.31
CA ALA A 52 9.73 4.47 -9.16
C ALA A 52 10.55 4.51 -7.86
N GLN A 53 9.85 4.76 -6.75
CA GLN A 53 10.44 4.68 -5.41
C GLN A 53 10.65 3.21 -5.02
N PRO A 54 11.72 2.88 -4.27
CA PRO A 54 11.91 1.56 -3.70
C PRO A 54 10.65 1.05 -3.00
N TYR A 55 10.25 -0.18 -3.30
CA TYR A 55 9.06 -0.86 -2.76
C TYR A 55 7.71 -0.20 -3.05
N ALA A 56 7.67 0.94 -3.75
CA ALA A 56 6.46 1.69 -4.03
C ALA A 56 6.35 2.10 -5.50
N PRO A 57 6.39 1.15 -6.46
CA PRO A 57 6.05 1.47 -7.84
C PRO A 57 4.58 1.85 -7.95
N LYS A 58 4.28 2.76 -8.89
CA LYS A 58 2.88 2.93 -9.34
C LYS A 58 2.39 1.62 -9.92
N TRP A 59 1.20 1.22 -9.49
CA TRP A 59 0.65 -0.09 -9.81
C TRP A 59 0.33 -0.24 -11.30
N GLN A 60 -0.02 0.87 -11.95
CA GLN A 60 -0.21 0.92 -13.40
C GLN A 60 1.09 0.63 -14.14
N ASP A 61 2.19 1.25 -13.72
CA ASP A 61 3.50 1.10 -14.34
C ASP A 61 4.04 -0.31 -14.14
N ALA A 62 3.92 -0.86 -12.92
CA ALA A 62 4.27 -2.24 -12.64
C ALA A 62 3.45 -3.23 -13.48
N THR A 63 2.13 -3.01 -13.60
CA THR A 63 1.24 -3.86 -14.39
C THR A 63 1.60 -3.82 -15.88
N ARG A 64 1.80 -2.62 -16.44
CA ARG A 64 2.19 -2.44 -17.85
C ARG A 64 3.56 -3.03 -18.13
N LEU A 65 4.53 -2.89 -17.22
CA LEU A 65 5.87 -3.47 -17.37
C LEU A 65 5.82 -4.99 -17.37
N ILE A 66 5.07 -5.61 -16.45
CA ILE A 66 4.85 -7.06 -16.44
C ILE A 66 4.18 -7.49 -17.73
N ALA A 67 3.11 -6.81 -18.13
CA ALA A 67 2.36 -7.13 -19.34
C ALA A 67 3.23 -7.05 -20.60
N GLN A 68 4.09 -6.05 -20.71
CA GLN A 68 5.05 -5.91 -21.80
C GLN A 68 6.05 -7.08 -21.82
N ALA A 69 6.60 -7.45 -20.67
CA ALA A 69 7.53 -8.58 -20.57
C ALA A 69 6.88 -9.92 -20.94
N LEU A 70 5.58 -10.05 -20.72
CA LEU A 70 4.79 -11.23 -21.09
C LEU A 70 4.26 -11.18 -22.54
N GLY A 71 4.57 -10.12 -23.31
CA GLY A 71 4.08 -9.96 -24.69
C GLY A 71 2.58 -9.65 -24.79
N LYS A 72 2.00 -9.08 -23.73
CA LYS A 72 0.56 -8.85 -23.53
C LYS A 72 0.21 -7.39 -23.21
N PRO A 73 0.74 -6.39 -23.95
CA PRO A 73 0.57 -4.98 -23.59
C PRO A 73 -0.91 -4.55 -23.57
N ALA A 74 -1.71 -5.02 -24.52
CA ALA A 74 -3.14 -4.69 -24.61
C ALA A 74 -3.94 -5.23 -23.41
N GLU A 75 -3.64 -6.46 -22.94
CA GLU A 75 -4.27 -6.98 -21.73
C GLU A 75 -3.84 -6.20 -20.48
N GLY A 76 -2.57 -5.79 -20.39
CA GLY A 76 -2.08 -4.95 -19.30
C GLY A 76 -2.81 -3.62 -19.22
N ASP A 77 -2.95 -2.91 -20.34
CA ASP A 77 -3.67 -1.64 -20.40
C ASP A 77 -5.15 -1.80 -20.07
N LYS A 78 -5.77 -2.90 -20.51
CA LYS A 78 -7.14 -3.21 -20.13
C LYS A 78 -7.28 -3.40 -18.62
N LEU A 79 -6.40 -4.18 -17.99
CA LEU A 79 -6.45 -4.41 -16.54
C LEU A 79 -6.29 -3.09 -15.77
N VAL A 80 -5.39 -2.21 -16.22
CA VAL A 80 -5.25 -0.87 -15.63
C VAL A 80 -6.54 -0.07 -15.77
N THR A 81 -7.10 0.00 -16.97
CA THR A 81 -8.33 0.75 -17.23
C THR A 81 -9.51 0.23 -16.40
N ASP A 82 -9.63 -1.10 -16.26
CA ASP A 82 -10.70 -1.73 -15.49
C ASP A 82 -10.57 -1.39 -13.99
N THR A 83 -9.36 -1.42 -13.42
CA THR A 83 -9.13 -1.05 -12.01
C THR A 83 -9.34 0.45 -11.78
N GLU A 84 -8.90 1.32 -12.68
CA GLU A 84 -9.19 2.77 -12.61
C GLU A 84 -10.69 3.05 -12.70
N THR A 85 -11.40 2.34 -13.59
CA THR A 85 -12.86 2.43 -13.71
C THR A 85 -13.56 2.00 -12.42
N TYR A 86 -13.08 0.92 -11.79
CA TYR A 86 -13.58 0.48 -10.49
C TYR A 86 -13.41 1.55 -9.42
N LEU A 87 -12.20 2.10 -9.25
CA LEU A 87 -11.90 3.14 -8.25
C LEU A 87 -12.77 4.39 -8.47
N ASN A 88 -12.84 4.87 -9.72
CA ASN A 88 -13.69 6.00 -10.08
C ASN A 88 -15.18 5.72 -9.81
N GLY A 89 -15.64 4.49 -10.06
CA GLY A 89 -17.00 4.06 -9.77
C GLY A 89 -17.31 4.08 -8.27
N VAL A 90 -16.37 3.61 -7.44
CA VAL A 90 -16.49 3.67 -5.98
C VAL A 90 -16.51 5.12 -5.50
N ALA A 91 -15.59 5.98 -5.96
CA ALA A 91 -15.58 7.39 -5.60
C ALA A 91 -16.88 8.11 -5.98
N ALA A 92 -17.36 7.91 -7.22
CA ALA A 92 -18.59 8.52 -7.72
C ALA A 92 -19.85 8.05 -6.96
N ALA A 93 -19.88 6.78 -6.53
CA ALA A 93 -20.98 6.23 -5.75
C ALA A 93 -20.99 6.72 -4.28
N ASN A 94 -19.89 7.29 -3.79
CA ASN A 94 -19.72 7.73 -2.41
C ASN A 94 -19.17 9.17 -2.35
N PRO A 95 -19.94 10.17 -2.81
CA PRO A 95 -19.48 11.56 -2.85
C PRO A 95 -19.16 12.15 -1.46
N THR A 96 -19.61 11.51 -0.38
CA THR A 96 -19.29 11.90 1.01
C THR A 96 -17.81 11.73 1.36
N PHE A 97 -17.04 10.98 0.57
CA PHE A 97 -15.58 10.84 0.75
C PHE A 97 -14.83 12.11 0.35
N HIS A 98 -15.35 12.86 -0.63
CA HIS A 98 -14.62 13.95 -1.26
C HIS A 98 -14.24 15.06 -0.28
N GLY A 99 -12.94 15.31 -0.15
CA GLY A 99 -12.39 16.37 0.68
C GLY A 99 -12.31 16.05 2.17
N LYS A 100 -12.75 14.86 2.60
CA LYS A 100 -12.45 14.36 3.95
C LYS A 100 -10.97 14.02 4.05
N THR A 101 -10.41 14.18 5.22
CA THR A 101 -9.02 13.85 5.50
C THR A 101 -8.87 12.37 5.85
N ALA A 102 -7.81 11.73 5.36
CA ALA A 102 -7.46 10.36 5.74
C ALA A 102 -5.96 10.22 5.97
N THR A 103 -5.57 9.55 7.06
CA THR A 103 -4.15 9.26 7.36
C THR A 103 -3.95 7.74 7.48
N TYR A 104 -2.92 7.23 6.80
CA TYR A 104 -2.45 5.86 6.94
C TYR A 104 -1.33 5.76 7.98
N LEU A 105 -1.46 4.85 8.93
CA LEU A 105 -0.52 4.60 10.01
C LEU A 105 -0.08 3.15 10.05
N ASP A 106 1.22 2.97 10.25
CA ASP A 106 1.81 1.71 10.65
C ASP A 106 2.14 1.78 12.14
N VAL A 107 1.69 0.78 12.91
CA VAL A 107 1.88 0.73 14.36
C VAL A 107 2.61 -0.55 14.72
N MET A 108 3.81 -0.40 15.27
CA MET A 108 4.71 -1.50 15.62
C MET A 108 5.23 -1.30 17.03
N ALA A 109 4.93 -2.22 17.94
CA ALA A 109 5.38 -2.18 19.32
C ALA A 109 5.12 -0.83 20.03
N GLY A 110 3.98 -0.18 19.73
CA GLY A 110 3.59 1.12 20.29
C GLY A 110 4.17 2.34 19.57
N GLU A 111 5.13 2.16 18.67
CA GLU A 111 5.63 3.23 17.80
C GLU A 111 4.66 3.45 16.63
N VAL A 112 4.47 4.70 16.25
CA VAL A 112 3.56 5.12 15.18
C VAL A 112 4.36 5.71 14.03
N TYR A 113 4.09 5.24 12.83
CA TYR A 113 4.71 5.68 11.60
C TYR A 113 3.62 6.16 10.64
N VAL A 114 3.75 7.38 10.11
CA VAL A 114 2.88 7.87 9.05
C VAL A 114 3.34 7.25 7.73
N GLY A 115 2.41 6.64 6.99
CA GLY A 115 2.70 6.07 5.68
C GLY A 115 3.10 7.14 4.67
N GLY A 116 4.11 6.83 3.85
CA GLY A 116 4.61 7.75 2.84
C GLY A 116 3.58 8.10 1.77
N ASN A 117 3.76 9.25 1.11
CA ASN A 117 2.83 9.79 0.12
C ASN A 117 2.62 8.90 -1.12
N GLN A 118 3.57 8.00 -1.40
CA GLN A 118 3.50 7.03 -2.50
C GLN A 118 3.06 5.63 -2.04
N ALA A 119 2.80 5.43 -0.74
CA ALA A 119 2.27 4.16 -0.25
C ALA A 119 0.91 3.89 -0.89
N THR A 120 0.68 2.65 -1.31
CA THR A 120 -0.55 2.27 -2.02
C THR A 120 -1.82 2.55 -1.24
N VAL A 121 -1.81 2.37 0.08
CA VAL A 121 -2.96 2.73 0.93
C VAL A 121 -3.28 4.21 0.77
N VAL A 122 -2.27 5.08 0.82
CA VAL A 122 -2.41 6.54 0.70
C VAL A 122 -2.88 6.93 -0.70
N THR A 123 -2.28 6.39 -1.76
CA THR A 123 -2.68 6.72 -3.14
C THR A 123 -4.09 6.23 -3.44
N THR A 124 -4.46 5.04 -2.96
CA THR A 124 -5.83 4.50 -3.09
C THR A 124 -6.85 5.40 -2.40
N LEU A 125 -6.56 5.86 -1.17
CA LEU A 125 -7.45 6.81 -0.46
C LEU A 125 -7.61 8.12 -1.24
N LYS A 126 -6.54 8.63 -1.84
CA LYS A 126 -6.59 9.83 -2.70
C LYS A 126 -7.42 9.60 -3.98
N GLU A 127 -7.27 8.44 -4.62
CA GLU A 127 -8.09 8.03 -5.78
C GLU A 127 -9.58 7.90 -5.43
N LEU A 128 -9.91 7.56 -4.18
CA LEU A 128 -11.29 7.57 -3.66
C LEU A 128 -11.82 8.96 -3.29
N GLY A 129 -10.99 10.01 -3.36
CA GLY A 129 -11.37 11.40 -3.11
C GLY A 129 -11.01 11.95 -1.73
N PHE A 130 -10.32 11.19 -0.89
CA PHE A 130 -9.79 11.69 0.39
C PHE A 130 -8.57 12.59 0.16
N THR A 131 -8.24 13.37 1.18
CA THR A 131 -7.09 14.28 1.20
C THR A 131 -6.23 14.04 2.44
N ASP A 132 -4.99 14.52 2.45
CA ASP A 132 -4.14 14.44 3.62
C ASP A 132 -4.47 15.56 4.62
N THR A 133 -4.13 15.39 5.90
CA THR A 133 -4.09 16.53 6.83
C THR A 133 -2.98 17.51 6.42
N PRO A 134 -3.02 18.79 6.86
CA PRO A 134 -1.95 19.74 6.56
C PRO A 134 -0.56 19.28 6.98
N TYR A 135 -0.46 18.55 8.10
CA TYR A 135 0.81 18.02 8.58
C TYR A 135 1.32 16.89 7.67
N VAL A 136 0.47 15.92 7.32
CA VAL A 136 0.84 14.79 6.45
C VAL A 136 1.21 15.29 5.05
N ALA A 137 0.47 16.26 4.51
CA ALA A 137 0.77 16.89 3.22
C ALA A 137 2.14 17.61 3.19
N ALA A 138 2.64 18.06 4.36
CA ALA A 138 3.93 18.74 4.48
C ALA A 138 5.11 17.79 4.72
N LEU A 139 4.87 16.49 4.91
CA LEU A 139 5.94 15.50 5.08
C LEU A 139 6.73 15.31 3.77
N PRO A 140 8.04 14.99 3.85
CA PRO A 140 8.85 14.76 2.67
C PRO A 140 8.24 13.68 1.76
N PRO A 141 8.06 13.94 0.46
CA PRO A 141 7.39 13.01 -0.45
C PRO A 141 8.20 11.73 -0.74
N THR A 142 9.48 11.72 -0.40
CA THR A 142 10.43 10.62 -0.60
C THR A 142 10.46 9.64 0.56
N ASP A 143 9.91 10.00 1.72
CA ASP A 143 9.88 9.11 2.87
C ASP A 143 8.91 7.96 2.59
N THR A 144 9.39 6.73 2.74
CA THR A 144 8.52 5.55 2.68
C THR A 144 7.59 5.51 3.89
N GLN A 145 8.10 5.95 5.04
CA GLN A 145 7.37 6.16 6.29
C GLN A 145 8.07 7.22 7.14
N THR A 146 7.31 7.96 7.94
CA THR A 146 7.86 8.96 8.87
C THR A 146 7.50 8.59 10.31
N PRO A 147 8.49 8.35 11.21
CA PRO A 147 8.21 8.08 12.62
C PRO A 147 7.59 9.32 13.28
N LEU A 148 6.59 9.09 14.13
CA LEU A 148 5.85 10.16 14.80
C LEU A 148 6.03 10.10 16.32
N SER A 149 6.47 11.21 16.91
CA SER A 149 6.48 11.35 18.37
C SER A 149 5.06 11.53 18.92
N ALA A 150 4.85 11.19 20.18
CA ALA A 150 3.54 11.28 20.82
C ALA A 150 2.93 12.70 20.79
N GLU A 151 3.77 13.74 20.79
CA GLU A 151 3.36 15.14 20.76
C GLU A 151 2.76 15.56 19.41
N LEU A 152 3.10 14.83 18.33
CA LEU A 152 2.66 15.13 16.98
C LEU A 152 1.44 14.29 16.55
N LEU A 153 1.02 13.31 17.36
CA LEU A 153 -0.20 12.51 17.11
C LEU A 153 -1.45 13.37 16.84
N PRO A 154 -1.71 14.48 17.56
CA PRO A 154 -2.86 15.33 17.26
C PRO A 154 -2.82 15.99 15.87
N GLN A 155 -1.65 16.10 15.23
CA GLN A 155 -1.50 16.70 13.90
C GLN A 155 -1.93 15.76 12.76
N ILE A 156 -1.98 14.45 13.04
CA ILE A 156 -2.39 13.43 12.07
C ILE A 156 -3.83 12.95 12.26
N ASP A 157 -4.52 13.48 13.28
CA ASP A 157 -5.93 13.17 13.54
C ASP A 157 -6.79 13.69 12.38
N SER A 158 -7.39 12.76 11.65
CA SER A 158 -8.11 12.99 10.40
C SER A 158 -9.54 12.50 10.48
N ASP A 159 -10.37 12.80 9.49
CA ASP A 159 -11.74 12.28 9.45
C ASP A 159 -11.78 10.74 9.46
N ILE A 160 -10.77 10.11 8.83
CA ILE A 160 -10.56 8.66 8.78
C ILE A 160 -9.11 8.34 9.14
N LEU A 161 -8.90 7.36 10.02
CA LEU A 161 -7.59 6.70 10.17
C LEU A 161 -7.63 5.32 9.53
N VAL A 162 -6.58 4.96 8.82
CA VAL A 162 -6.33 3.59 8.36
C VAL A 162 -5.07 3.10 9.06
N ILE A 163 -5.15 1.98 9.76
CA ILE A 163 -4.10 1.53 10.68
C ILE A 163 -3.73 0.08 10.37
N TYR A 164 -2.43 -0.20 10.22
CA TYR A 164 -1.93 -1.57 10.20
C TYR A 164 -1.04 -1.85 11.42
N GLY A 165 -1.43 -2.87 12.21
CA GLY A 165 -0.81 -3.19 13.50
C GLY A 165 0.27 -4.29 13.47
N PHE A 166 0.75 -4.70 12.29
CA PHE A 166 1.79 -5.75 12.13
C PHE A 166 1.54 -7.02 12.94
N GLY A 167 0.31 -7.54 12.88
CA GLY A 167 -0.10 -8.77 13.56
C GLY A 167 -0.73 -8.54 14.94
N ALA A 168 -0.70 -7.32 15.48
CA ALA A 168 -1.55 -6.93 16.59
C ALA A 168 -2.99 -6.68 16.11
N ASN A 169 -3.97 -7.07 16.91
CA ASN A 169 -5.38 -6.70 16.69
C ASN A 169 -5.62 -5.23 17.12
N GLN A 170 -6.81 -4.70 16.86
CA GLN A 170 -7.20 -3.33 17.25
C GLN A 170 -6.98 -3.05 18.75
N THR A 171 -7.45 -3.93 19.63
CA THR A 171 -7.35 -3.76 21.08
C THR A 171 -5.91 -3.64 21.53
N ASP A 172 -5.04 -4.55 21.06
CA ASP A 172 -3.63 -4.58 21.41
C ASP A 172 -2.88 -3.38 20.81
N THR A 173 -3.22 -2.99 19.57
CA THR A 173 -2.66 -1.82 18.89
C THR A 173 -2.96 -0.55 19.69
N LEU A 174 -4.22 -0.34 20.09
CA LEU A 174 -4.62 0.84 20.88
C LEU A 174 -4.06 0.81 22.31
N ALA A 175 -3.98 -0.36 22.94
CA ALA A 175 -3.38 -0.51 24.27
C ALA A 175 -1.88 -0.20 24.27
N SER A 176 -1.19 -0.43 23.15
CA SER A 176 0.25 -0.15 23.01
C SER A 176 0.60 1.35 22.94
N ASN A 177 -0.38 2.22 22.65
CA ASN A 177 -0.15 3.67 22.55
C ASN A 177 -1.37 4.48 23.01
N ALA A 178 -1.28 5.05 24.22
CA ALA A 178 -2.35 5.85 24.80
C ALA A 178 -2.64 7.17 24.04
N GLY A 179 -1.66 7.72 23.31
CA GLY A 179 -1.86 8.89 22.46
C GLY A 179 -2.74 8.56 21.25
N LEU A 180 -2.46 7.42 20.60
CA LEU A 180 -3.24 6.90 19.48
C LEU A 180 -4.69 6.63 19.90
N ALA A 181 -4.90 5.97 21.05
CA ALA A 181 -6.23 5.72 21.59
C ALA A 181 -7.01 7.00 21.95
N ASN A 182 -6.32 8.13 22.07
CA ASN A 182 -6.92 9.42 22.42
C ASN A 182 -7.31 10.29 21.22
N LEU A 183 -6.93 9.90 20.00
CA LEU A 183 -7.30 10.60 18.78
C LEU A 183 -8.83 10.65 18.61
N GLY A 184 -9.31 11.77 18.07
CA GLY A 184 -10.72 12.02 17.79
C GLY A 184 -11.30 10.97 16.85
N ALA A 185 -10.57 10.62 15.79
CA ALA A 185 -10.99 9.58 14.85
C ALA A 185 -11.19 8.22 15.55
N VAL A 186 -10.28 7.83 16.45
CA VAL A 186 -10.40 6.56 17.20
C VAL A 186 -11.62 6.60 18.13
N LYS A 187 -11.82 7.71 18.85
CA LYS A 187 -12.97 7.89 19.75
C LYS A 187 -14.32 7.93 19.03
N ALA A 188 -14.32 8.33 17.77
CA ALA A 188 -15.50 8.38 16.91
C ALA A 188 -15.76 7.06 16.15
N ASP A 189 -14.98 6.00 16.39
CA ASP A 189 -15.01 4.75 15.61
C ASP A 189 -14.72 4.97 14.11
N HIS A 190 -13.91 5.99 13.79
CA HIS A 190 -13.43 6.34 12.45
C HIS A 190 -11.99 5.87 12.21
N ALA A 191 -11.56 4.80 12.87
CA ALA A 191 -10.28 4.14 12.62
C ALA A 191 -10.51 2.72 12.05
N TYR A 192 -10.09 2.50 10.80
CA TYR A 192 -10.09 1.19 10.16
C TYR A 192 -8.79 0.45 10.48
N PHE A 193 -8.90 -0.67 11.16
CA PHE A 193 -7.77 -1.56 11.41
C PHE A 193 -7.70 -2.60 10.29
N MET A 194 -6.67 -2.49 9.46
CA MET A 194 -6.48 -3.36 8.29
C MET A 194 -6.25 -4.81 8.76
N PRO A 195 -7.05 -5.78 8.29
CA PRO A 195 -6.93 -7.18 8.70
C PRO A 195 -5.74 -7.89 8.02
N ASP A 196 -5.28 -7.34 6.90
CA ASP A 196 -4.21 -7.89 6.08
C ASP A 196 -3.46 -6.78 5.34
N LEU A 197 -2.54 -7.19 4.48
CA LEU A 197 -1.64 -6.34 3.71
C LEU A 197 -2.05 -6.20 2.24
N ALA A 198 -3.31 -6.43 1.87
CA ALA A 198 -3.73 -6.38 0.47
C ALA A 198 -3.39 -5.04 -0.19
N LEU A 199 -3.53 -3.92 0.53
CA LEU A 199 -3.17 -2.59 0.04
C LEU A 199 -1.70 -2.20 0.31
N SER A 200 -0.84 -3.10 0.80
CA SER A 200 0.59 -2.80 0.99
C SER A 200 1.44 -3.07 -0.25
N SER A 201 0.94 -3.89 -1.18
CA SER A 201 1.56 -4.17 -2.47
C SER A 201 0.49 -4.07 -3.55
N PRO A 202 0.48 -3.00 -4.34
CA PRO A 202 -0.63 -2.72 -5.20
C PRO A 202 -0.62 -3.64 -6.41
N SER A 203 -1.78 -4.17 -6.74
CA SER A 203 -2.03 -4.87 -7.99
C SER A 203 -3.46 -4.64 -8.42
N VAL A 204 -3.71 -4.91 -9.70
CA VAL A 204 -5.06 -4.91 -10.28
C VAL A 204 -6.04 -5.88 -9.59
N LEU A 205 -5.53 -6.78 -8.73
CA LEU A 205 -6.34 -7.71 -7.93
C LEU A 205 -6.48 -7.26 -6.47
N SER A 206 -5.40 -6.75 -5.87
CA SER A 206 -5.37 -6.43 -4.45
C SER A 206 -6.05 -5.10 -4.12
N ILE A 207 -6.04 -4.14 -5.06
CA ILE A 207 -6.72 -2.85 -4.89
C ILE A 207 -8.24 -3.05 -4.76
N PRO A 208 -8.96 -3.70 -5.70
CA PRO A 208 -10.39 -3.94 -5.53
C PRO A 208 -10.73 -4.71 -4.25
N TYR A 209 -9.95 -5.74 -3.93
CA TYR A 209 -10.15 -6.52 -2.71
C TYR A 209 -10.05 -5.65 -1.44
N GLY A 210 -8.99 -4.85 -1.32
CA GLY A 210 -8.76 -4.00 -0.15
C GLY A 210 -9.77 -2.86 -0.05
N VAL A 211 -10.16 -2.26 -1.18
CA VAL A 211 -11.21 -1.23 -1.21
C VAL A 211 -12.56 -1.84 -0.82
N ASP A 212 -12.96 -2.98 -1.38
CA ASP A 212 -14.22 -3.65 -1.02
C ASP A 212 -14.27 -4.01 0.47
N ALA A 213 -13.15 -4.45 1.05
CA ALA A 213 -13.06 -4.77 2.48
C ALA A 213 -13.22 -3.54 3.38
N MET A 214 -12.71 -2.38 2.95
CA MET A 214 -12.73 -1.14 3.72
C MET A 214 -14.01 -0.29 3.46
N LEU A 215 -14.67 -0.49 2.31
CA LEU A 215 -15.78 0.34 1.85
C LEU A 215 -16.97 0.43 2.83
N PRO A 216 -17.47 -0.67 3.45
CA PRO A 216 -18.57 -0.58 4.40
C PRO A 216 -18.25 0.32 5.60
N PHE A 217 -17.00 0.26 6.08
CA PHE A 217 -16.50 1.10 7.15
C PHE A 217 -16.47 2.57 6.70
N LEU A 218 -15.87 2.86 5.54
CA LEU A 218 -15.76 4.24 5.04
C LEU A 218 -17.14 4.89 4.92
N LYS A 219 -18.10 4.20 4.29
CA LYS A 219 -19.48 4.68 4.16
C LYS A 219 -20.14 5.01 5.49
N THR A 220 -19.86 4.22 6.53
CA THR A 220 -20.42 4.47 7.86
C THR A 220 -19.77 5.68 8.50
N ALA A 221 -18.44 5.78 8.45
CA ALA A 221 -17.67 6.86 9.07
C ALA A 221 -17.81 8.21 8.35
N THR A 222 -18.15 8.21 7.06
CA THR A 222 -18.30 9.45 6.28
C THR A 222 -19.74 9.97 6.18
N GLY A 223 -20.74 9.17 6.59
CA GLY A 223 -22.16 9.39 6.31
C GLY A 223 -22.52 9.20 4.85
#